data_AF-A0A354PDH2-F1
#
_entry.id   AF-A0A354PDH2-F1
#
_cell.length_a   1.000
_cell.length_b   1.000
_cell.length_c   1.000
_cell.angle_alpha   90.00
_cell.angle_beta   90.00
_cell.angle_gamma   90.00
#
_symmetry.space_group_name_H-M   'P 1'
#
loop_
_entity.id
_entity.type
_entity.pdbx_description
1 polymer ?
#
loop_
_entity_poly.entity_id
_entity_poly.type
_entity_poly.pdbx_seq_one_letter_code
_entity_poly.pdbx_strand_id
1 'polypeptide(L)' 'MNHPLNQLSLAGQALLDRRNFLGNSATALGSIALANLLSGDGLLASEATKPVIDPANPYAPRSPHFPAQAKNVIVI' A
#
# COMPACT_ATOMS: atom_id res chain seq x y z
N MET A 1 -44.85 25.46 17.59
CA MET A 1 -43.76 24.98 18.48
C MET A 1 -42.70 24.38 17.56
N ASN A 2 -41.67 25.16 17.22
CA ASN A 2 -40.66 24.74 16.24
C ASN A 2 -39.51 24.10 17.00
N HIS A 3 -39.42 22.77 16.94
CA HIS A 3 -38.27 22.05 17.50
C HIS A 3 -37.01 22.41 16.69
N PRO A 4 -35.88 22.79 17.33
CA PRO A 4 -34.63 22.93 16.61
C PRO A 4 -34.24 21.55 16.08
N LEU A 5 -34.24 21.41 14.75
CA LEU A 5 -33.91 20.17 14.08
C LEU A 5 -32.41 19.87 14.28
N ASN A 6 -32.12 19.06 15.30
CA ASN A 6 -30.97 18.17 15.40
C ASN A 6 -29.61 18.78 14.99
N GLN A 7 -29.08 19.71 15.81
CA GLN A 7 -27.70 20.17 15.69
C GLN A 7 -26.73 19.10 16.21
N LEU A 8 -26.40 18.14 15.36
CA LEU A 8 -25.34 17.18 15.63
C LEU A 8 -23.98 17.89 15.67
N SER A 9 -23.11 17.51 16.60
CA SER A 9 -21.72 17.97 16.61
C SER A 9 -21.00 17.55 15.33
N LEU A 10 -19.92 18.24 14.96
CA LEU A 10 -19.15 17.92 13.75
C LEU A 10 -18.69 16.45 13.75
N ALA A 11 -18.28 15.93 14.91
CA ALA A 11 -17.93 14.52 15.08
C ALA A 11 -19.14 13.59 14.85
N GLY A 12 -20.32 13.95 15.38
CA GLY A 12 -21.55 13.20 15.13
C GLY A 12 -21.96 13.19 13.66
N GLN A 13 -21.77 14.30 12.95
CA GLN A 13 -22.01 14.37 11.50
C GLN A 13 -21.02 13.48 10.74
N ALA A 14 -19.74 13.46 11.12
CA ALA A 14 -18.73 12.60 10.50
C ALA A 14 -19.02 11.11 10.70
N LEU A 15 -19.48 10.71 11.90
CA LEU A 15 -19.86 9.32 12.19
C LEU A 15 -21.11 8.86 11.43
N LEU A 16 -22.00 9.79 11.06
CA LEU A 16 -23.21 9.48 10.30
C LEU A 16 -23.04 9.65 8.79
N ASP A 17 -21.87 10.07 8.31
CA ASP A 17 -21.53 10.07 6.88
C ASP A 17 -21.31 8.62 6.41
N ARG A 18 -22.39 8.02 5.92
CA ARG A 18 -22.37 6.65 5.39
C ARG A 18 -21.36 6.44 4.27
N ARG A 19 -21.18 7.42 3.38
CA ARG A 19 -20.27 7.26 2.25
C ARG A 19 -18.83 7.19 2.73
N ASN A 20 -18.45 8.07 3.64
CA ASN A 20 -17.12 8.03 4.24
C ASN A 20 -16.91 6.76 5.07
N PHE A 21 -17.90 6.37 5.89
CA PHE A 21 -17.83 5.14 6.67
C PHE A 21 -17.65 3.90 5.79
N LEU A 22 -18.50 3.72 4.77
CA LEU A 22 -18.43 2.57 3.88
C LEU A 22 -17.17 2.59 3.02
N GLY A 23 -16.76 3.76 2.52
CA GLY A 23 -15.53 3.90 1.74
C GLY A 23 -14.30 3.49 2.55
N ASN A 24 -14.12 4.05 3.75
CA ASN A 24 -13.01 3.73 4.63
C ASN A 24 -13.03 2.26 5.08
N SER A 25 -14.21 1.72 5.41
CA SER A 25 -14.36 0.33 5.83
C SER A 25 -14.05 -0.64 4.69
N ALA A 26 -14.48 -0.34 3.46
CA ALA A 26 -14.18 -1.17 2.30
C ALA A 26 -12.68 -1.22 2.03
N THR A 27 -11.98 -0.08 2.12
CA THR A 27 -10.51 -0.04 1.98
C THR A 27 -9.81 -0.84 3.08
N ALA A 28 -10.23 -0.68 4.34
CA ALA A 28 -9.62 -1.39 5.47
C ALA A 28 -9.84 -2.91 5.41
N LEU A 29 -11.06 -3.36 5.13
CA LEU A 29 -11.35 -4.79 4.99
C LEU A 29 -10.69 -5.36 3.73
N GLY A 30 -10.67 -4.61 2.64
CA GLY A 30 -10.00 -4.99 1.39
C GLY A 30 -8.49 -5.17 1.58
N SER A 31 -7.83 -4.30 2.36
CA SER A 31 -6.40 -4.43 2.64
C SER A 31 -6.08 -5.65 3.50
N ILE A 32 -6.93 -5.98 4.48
CA ILE A 32 -6.82 -7.21 5.28
C ILE A 32 -6.99 -8.45 4.40
N ALA A 33 -8.01 -8.46 3.54
CA ALA A 33 -8.24 -9.57 2.61
C ALA A 33 -7.07 -9.75 1.64
N LEU A 34 -6.55 -8.65 1.07
CA LEU A 34 -5.38 -8.68 0.20
C LEU A 34 -4.14 -9.22 0.93
N ALA A 35 -3.88 -8.76 2.15
CA ALA A 35 -2.77 -9.28 2.96
C ALA A 35 -2.90 -10.79 3.21
N ASN A 36 -4.12 -11.28 3.44
CA ASN A 36 -4.36 -12.71 3.64
C ASN A 36 -4.08 -13.52 2.37
N LEU A 37 -4.55 -13.07 1.19
CA LEU A 37 -4.25 -13.70 -0.10
C LEU A 37 -2.73 -13.73 -0.35
N LEU A 38 -2.07 -12.58 -0.18
CA LEU A 38 -0.64 -12.44 -0.39
C LEU A 38 0.17 -13.33 0.56
N SER A 39 -0.31 -13.53 1.80
CA SER A 39 0.29 -14.47 2.75
C SER A 39 0.10 -15.92 2.33
N GLY A 40 -1.07 -16.29 1.80
CA GLY A 40 -1.35 -17.64 1.29
C GLY A 40 -0.46 -18.01 0.11
N ASP A 41 -0.18 -17.04 -0.76
CA ASP A 41 0.69 -17.22 -1.93
C ASP A 41 2.19 -17.06 -1.61
N GLY A 42 2.56 -16.79 -0.35
CA GLY A 42 3.96 -16.55 0.05
C GLY A 42 4.56 -15.26 -0.53
N LEU A 43 3.72 -14.37 -1.03
CA LEU A 43 4.08 -13.09 -1.61
C LEU A 43 4.16 -11.97 -0.55
N LEU A 44 3.52 -12.15 0.61
CA LEU A 44 3.52 -11.16 1.69
C LEU A 44 4.92 -11.10 2.30
N ALA A 45 5.56 -9.94 2.17
CA ALA A 45 6.95 -9.72 2.57
C ALA A 45 7.94 -10.73 1.95
N SER A 46 7.70 -11.14 0.70
CA SER A 46 8.57 -12.10 0.01
C SER A 46 10.00 -11.57 -0.16
N GLU A 47 10.96 -12.28 0.44
CA GLU A 47 12.40 -11.98 0.34
C GLU A 47 12.91 -12.01 -1.11
N ALA A 48 12.21 -12.68 -2.03
CA ALA A 48 12.54 -12.70 -3.46
C ALA A 48 12.55 -11.31 -4.11
N THR A 49 11.82 -10.35 -3.53
CA THR A 49 11.73 -8.97 -4.04
C THR A 49 12.55 -7.95 -3.25
N LYS A 50 13.24 -8.38 -2.18
CA LYS A 50 14.05 -7.49 -1.36
C LYS A 50 15.40 -7.25 -2.01
N PRO A 51 15.82 -5.99 -2.23
CA PRO A 51 17.18 -5.74 -2.69
C PRO A 51 18.17 -6.18 -1.62
N VAL A 52 19.13 -7.03 -2.00
CA VAL A 52 20.27 -7.34 -1.15
C VAL A 52 21.16 -6.10 -1.09
N ILE A 53 21.30 -5.51 0.09
CA ILE A 53 22.12 -4.31 0.32
C ILE A 53 23.27 -4.75 1.23
N ASP A 54 24.51 -4.64 0.72
CA ASP A 54 25.72 -4.74 1.55
C ASP A 54 25.91 -3.41 2.30
N PRO A 55 25.81 -3.38 3.64
CA PRO A 55 26.01 -2.15 4.41
C PRO A 55 27.42 -1.56 4.27
N ALA A 56 28.43 -2.37 3.95
CA ALA A 56 29.79 -1.89 3.74
C ALA A 56 29.95 -1.16 2.39
N ASN A 57 29.11 -1.48 1.40
CA ASN A 57 29.14 -0.89 0.06
C ASN A 57 27.73 -0.57 -0.45
N PRO A 58 27.02 0.42 0.14
CA PRO A 58 25.61 0.68 -0.16
C PRO A 58 25.34 1.11 -1.61
N TYR A 59 26.38 1.61 -2.31
CA TYR A 59 26.32 2.06 -3.70
C TYR A 59 26.88 1.05 -4.70
N ALA A 60 27.22 -0.17 -4.26
CA ALA A 60 27.67 -1.21 -5.18
C ALA A 60 26.62 -1.49 -6.26
N PRO A 61 27.02 -1.72 -7.53
CA PRO A 61 26.11 -2.11 -8.59
C PRO A 61 25.28 -3.34 -8.19
N ARG A 62 23.98 -3.33 -8.49
CA ARG A 62 23.04 -4.41 -8.16
C ARG A 62 22.49 -5.05 -9.42
N SER A 63 22.11 -6.33 -9.31
CA SER A 63 21.37 -7.01 -10.37
C SER A 63 20.06 -6.27 -10.65
N PRO A 64 19.78 -5.93 -11.92
CA PRO A 64 18.52 -5.30 -12.29
C PRO A 64 17.34 -6.26 -12.07
N HIS A 65 16.14 -5.72 -11.87
CA HIS A 65 14.92 -6.53 -11.74
C HIS A 65 14.57 -7.28 -13.03
N PHE A 66 14.93 -6.71 -14.18
CA PHE A 66 14.73 -7.31 -15.50
C PHE A 66 16.08 -7.60 -16.16
N PRO A 67 16.16 -8.64 -17.01
CA PRO A 67 17.37 -8.89 -17.78
C PRO A 67 17.71 -7.68 -18.65
N ALA A 68 19.00 -7.35 -18.75
CA ALA A 68 19.46 -6.30 -19.63
C ALA A 68 19.14 -6.66 -21.09
N GLN A 69 18.64 -5.69 -21.87
CA GLN A 69 18.36 -5.89 -23.30
C GLN A 69 19.63 -6.09 -24.12
N ALA A 70 20.76 -5.54 -23.67
CA ALA A 70 22.06 -5.64 -24.32
C ALA A 70 23.15 -6.03 -23.29
N LYS A 71 24.10 -6.85 -23.72
CA LYS A 71 25.24 -7.29 -22.87
C LYS A 71 26.38 -6.27 -22.88
N ASN A 72 26.60 -5.59 -24.01
CA ASN A 72 27.69 -4.63 -24.20
C ASN A 72 27.12 -3.33 -24.78
N VAL A 73 27.47 -2.19 -24.20
CA VAL A 73 27.11 -0.85 -24.69
C VAL A 73 28.41 -0.08 -24.94
N ILE A 74 28.60 0.43 -26.15
CA ILE A 74 29.72 1.31 -26.50
C ILE A 74 29.26 2.75 -26.33
N VAL A 75 29.93 3.51 -25.47
CA VAL A 75 29.71 4.96 -25.29
C VAL A 75 30.91 5.68 -25.89
N ILE A 76 30.67 6.58 -26.84
CA ILE A 76 31.68 7.46 -27.47
C ILE A 76 31.70 8.83 -26.82
#